data_AF-A0A5J4QGC8-F1
#
_entry.id   AF-A0A5J4QGC8-F1
#
_cell.length_a   1.000
_cell.length_b   1.000
_cell.length_c   1.000
_cell.angle_alpha   90.00
_cell.angle_beta   90.00
_cell.angle_gamma   90.00
#
_symmetry.space_group_name_H-M   'P 1'
#
loop_
_entity.id
_entity.type
_entity.pdbx_description
1 polymer ?
#
loop_
_entity_poly.entity_id
_entity_poly.type
_entity_poly.pdbx_seq_one_letter_code
_entity_poly.pdbx_strand_id
1 'polypeptide(L)'
;MGTLDWIVIGIFCLVLIGIVFWVVKQKQKDSADYFLSGRDATWLAIGASIFASNIGSEHLIGLAGAGASSGMAMAHWEIQGWIILILGWVFVPFYSRSMVYTMPEFLERRYNPQSRTILSVISLLSYVLTKVAVTVYAGGLVFQQVFGIKELWGIDFFWIAAIGLVLITAVYTVFGGMKSVLYTSVLQTPILLLGSLIILVLGFRELGGWDEMMKVCGAVTVNEY
;
A
#
# COMPACT_ATOMS: atom_id res chain seq x y z
N MET A 1 5.97 -17.71 17.20
CA MET A 1 7.00 -17.40 16.20
C MET A 1 8.26 -18.17 16.53
N GLY A 2 8.85 -18.85 15.55
CA GLY A 2 10.13 -19.54 15.69
C GLY A 2 11.31 -18.58 15.59
N THR A 3 12.51 -19.04 15.93
CA THR A 3 13.75 -18.25 15.84
C THR A 3 14.05 -17.80 14.40
N LEU A 4 13.70 -18.62 13.41
CA LEU A 4 13.86 -18.28 11.99
C LEU A 4 12.98 -17.11 11.56
N ASP A 5 11.73 -17.03 12.04
CA ASP A 5 10.82 -15.93 11.72
C ASP A 5 11.39 -14.59 12.18
N TRP A 6 11.94 -14.55 13.40
CA TRP A 6 12.59 -13.37 13.95
C TRP A 6 13.84 -12.96 13.16
N ILE A 7 14.63 -13.93 12.69
CA ILE A 7 15.80 -13.65 11.85
C ILE A 7 15.37 -13.02 10.52
N VAL A 8 14.34 -13.56 9.86
CA VAL A 8 13.84 -13.04 8.59
C VAL A 8 13.29 -11.62 8.76
N ILE A 9 12.48 -11.38 9.79
CA ILE A 9 11.96 -10.03 10.11
C ILE A 9 13.12 -9.07 10.41
N GLY A 10 14.11 -9.51 11.19
CA GLY A 10 15.29 -8.71 11.52
C GLY A 10 16.09 -8.31 10.28
N ILE A 11 16.36 -9.26 9.38
CA ILE A 11 17.05 -9.00 8.10
C ILE A 11 16.25 -8.01 7.25
N PHE A 12 14.94 -8.21 7.13
CA PHE A 12 14.07 -7.31 6.37
C PHE A 12 14.12 -5.87 6.91
N CYS A 13 13.98 -5.71 8.23
CA CYS A 13 14.10 -4.42 8.89
C CYS A 13 15.49 -3.78 8.68
N LEU A 14 16.57 -4.56 8.78
CA LEU A 14 17.93 -4.07 8.54
C LEU A 14 18.14 -3.61 7.10
N VAL A 15 17.65 -4.36 6.12
CA VAL A 15 17.71 -3.98 4.70
C VAL A 15 16.93 -2.69 4.44
N LEU A 16 15.72 -2.56 5.00
CA LEU A 16 14.93 -1.34 4.90
C LEU A 16 15.64 -0.14 5.51
N ILE A 17 16.13 -0.25 6.74
CA ILE A 17 16.88 0.82 7.41
C ILE A 17 18.15 1.17 6.62
N GLY A 18 18.85 0.18 6.07
CA GLY A 18 20.03 0.37 5.24
C GLY A 18 19.74 1.18 3.97
N ILE A 19 18.63 0.88 3.29
CA ILE A 19 18.20 1.64 2.10
C ILE A 19 17.81 3.06 2.48
N VAL A 20 16.99 3.23 3.51
CA VAL A 20 16.59 4.57 3.99
C VAL A 20 17.84 5.40 4.31
N PHE A 21 18.78 4.85 5.08
CA PHE A 21 20.00 5.54 5.45
C PHE A 21 20.88 5.87 4.24
N TRP A 22 20.99 4.94 3.28
CA TRP A 22 21.73 5.17 2.04
C TRP A 22 21.10 6.30 1.20
N VAL A 23 19.78 6.34 1.09
CA VAL A 23 19.06 7.40 0.36
C VAL A 23 19.18 8.75 1.09
N VAL A 24 19.02 8.78 2.41
CA VAL A 24 19.19 9.99 3.24
C VAL A 24 20.61 10.57 3.09
N LYS A 25 21.62 9.70 2.96
CA LYS A 25 23.02 10.11 2.78
C LYS A 25 23.30 10.68 1.39
N GLN A 26 22.45 10.41 0.40
CA GLN A 26 22.53 11.10 -0.90
C GLN A 26 21.99 12.52 -0.73
N LYS A 27 22.85 13.54 -0.88
CA LYS A 27 22.44 14.95 -0.79
C LYS A 27 21.32 15.24 -1.79
N GLN A 28 20.13 15.53 -1.28
CA GLN A 28 19.01 16.11 -2.02
C GLN A 28 19.42 17.52 -2.46
N LYS A 29 19.71 17.72 -3.75
CA LYS A 29 20.21 19.01 -4.25
C LYS A 29 19.09 20.00 -4.61
N ASP A 30 17.83 19.55 -4.72
CA ASP A 30 16.73 20.41 -5.14
C ASP A 30 15.33 19.92 -4.72
N SER A 31 14.36 20.83 -4.59
CA SER A 31 12.94 20.50 -4.32
C SER A 31 12.32 19.66 -5.45
N ALA A 32 12.77 19.88 -6.69
CA ALA A 32 12.41 19.07 -7.83
C ALA A 32 12.95 17.63 -7.71
N ASP A 33 14.14 17.47 -7.13
CA ASP A 33 14.78 16.18 -6.93
C ASP A 33 14.12 15.39 -5.78
N TYR A 34 13.58 16.10 -4.79
CA TYR A 34 12.70 15.56 -3.75
C TYR A 34 11.37 15.08 -4.34
N PHE A 35 10.82 15.74 -5.37
CA PHE A 35 9.53 15.39 -5.96
C PHE A 35 9.55 14.40 -7.15
N LEU A 36 10.59 14.45 -7.99
CA LEU A 36 10.58 13.77 -9.29
C LEU A 36 11.45 12.53 -9.38
N SER A 37 12.14 12.13 -8.30
CA SER A 37 12.94 10.90 -8.25
C SER A 37 13.84 10.67 -9.48
N GLY A 38 14.41 11.74 -10.06
CA GLY A 38 15.29 11.64 -11.22
C GLY A 38 14.59 11.10 -12.48
N ARG A 39 14.92 11.65 -13.65
CA ARG A 39 14.36 11.22 -14.95
C ARG A 39 14.76 9.80 -15.39
N ASP A 40 15.48 9.05 -14.54
CA ASP A 40 16.14 7.77 -14.87
C ASP A 40 15.50 6.54 -14.20
N ALA A 41 14.31 6.67 -13.61
CA ALA A 41 13.60 5.51 -13.07
C ALA A 41 13.17 4.57 -14.23
N THR A 42 13.66 3.33 -14.22
CA THR A 42 13.23 2.30 -15.18
C THR A 42 11.70 2.11 -15.12
N TRP A 43 11.09 1.76 -16.26
CA TRP A 43 9.64 1.56 -16.35
C TRP A 43 9.11 0.53 -15.33
N LEU A 44 9.91 -0.49 -15.01
CA LEU A 44 9.62 -1.47 -13.96
C LEU A 44 9.55 -0.83 -12.57
N ALA A 45 10.49 0.04 -12.22
CA ALA A 45 10.50 0.73 -10.95
C ALA A 45 9.29 1.68 -10.80
N ILE A 46 8.92 2.38 -11.88
CA ILE A 46 7.73 3.24 -11.90
C ILE A 46 6.46 2.40 -11.73
N GLY A 47 6.32 1.30 -12.49
CA GLY A 47 5.18 0.40 -12.39
C GLY A 47 5.04 -0.23 -11.00
N ALA A 48 6.14 -0.72 -10.44
CA ALA A 48 6.17 -1.27 -9.08
C ALA A 48 5.78 -0.23 -8.03
N SER A 49 6.22 1.03 -8.18
CA SER A 49 5.85 2.11 -7.28
C SER A 49 4.37 2.47 -7.36
N ILE A 50 3.80 2.55 -8.57
CA ILE A 50 2.36 2.83 -8.74
C ILE A 50 1.55 1.69 -8.12
N PHE A 51 1.96 0.45 -8.37
CA PHE A 51 1.35 -0.73 -7.78
C PHE A 51 1.44 -0.74 -6.25
N ALA A 52 2.63 -0.53 -5.67
CA ALA A 52 2.81 -0.47 -4.22
C ALA A 52 2.07 0.70 -3.56
N SER A 53 1.87 1.81 -4.28
CA SER A 53 1.11 2.95 -3.76
C SER A 53 -0.40 2.67 -3.71
N ASN A 54 -0.87 1.72 -4.53
CA ASN A 54 -2.25 1.27 -4.55
C ASN A 54 -2.49 0.11 -3.57
N ILE A 55 -1.59 -0.87 -3.54
CA ILE A 55 -1.72 -2.08 -2.72
C ILE A 55 -1.12 -1.87 -1.32
N GLY A 56 -1.94 -2.05 -0.29
CA GLY A 56 -1.55 -1.90 1.12
C GLY A 56 -2.12 -3.00 2.02
N SER A 57 -1.91 -2.86 3.33
CA SER A 57 -2.45 -3.78 4.35
C SER A 57 -3.97 -3.93 4.29
N GLU A 58 -4.66 -2.88 3.84
CA GLU A 58 -6.10 -2.88 3.55
C GLU A 58 -6.54 -3.92 2.52
N HIS A 59 -5.70 -4.27 1.55
CA HIS A 59 -6.03 -5.29 0.55
C HIS A 59 -5.85 -6.68 1.14
N LEU A 60 -4.77 -6.91 1.88
CA LEU A 60 -4.48 -8.23 2.46
C LEU A 60 -5.44 -8.62 3.58
N ILE A 61 -5.95 -7.66 4.37
CA ILE A 61 -6.89 -7.96 5.47
C ILE A 61 -8.31 -7.62 5.07
N GLY A 62 -8.53 -6.42 4.53
CA GLY A 62 -9.85 -5.91 4.21
C GLY A 62 -10.49 -6.69 3.06
N LEU A 63 -9.82 -6.79 1.92
CA LEU A 63 -10.36 -7.55 0.78
C LEU A 63 -10.38 -9.05 1.05
N ALA A 64 -9.40 -9.62 1.76
CA ALA A 64 -9.45 -11.02 2.16
C ALA A 64 -10.63 -11.31 3.10
N GLY A 65 -10.88 -10.43 4.08
CA GLY A 65 -12.02 -10.53 4.98
C GLY A 65 -13.37 -10.36 4.26
N ALA A 66 -13.44 -9.40 3.33
CA ALA A 66 -14.62 -9.22 2.48
C ALA A 66 -14.83 -10.41 1.53
N GLY A 67 -13.75 -11.02 1.03
CA GLY A 67 -13.79 -12.25 0.24
C GLY A 67 -14.31 -13.44 1.04
N ALA A 68 -13.94 -13.54 2.33
CA ALA A 68 -14.45 -14.57 3.22
C ALA A 68 -15.93 -14.39 3.57
N SER A 69 -16.43 -13.16 3.68
CA SER A 69 -17.82 -12.88 4.07
C SER A 69 -18.80 -12.80 2.89
N SER A 70 -18.36 -12.21 1.77
CA SER A 70 -19.20 -11.90 0.59
C SER A 70 -18.75 -12.58 -0.70
N GLY A 71 -17.71 -13.43 -0.63
CA GLY A 71 -17.19 -14.16 -1.78
C GLY A 71 -16.47 -13.27 -2.79
N MET A 72 -16.44 -13.73 -4.05
CA MET A 72 -15.69 -13.08 -5.13
C MET A 72 -16.37 -11.82 -5.70
N ALA A 73 -17.52 -11.39 -5.17
CA ALA A 73 -18.21 -10.19 -5.63
C ALA A 73 -17.32 -8.94 -5.53
N MET A 74 -16.56 -8.81 -4.42
CA MET A 74 -15.64 -7.70 -4.23
C MET A 74 -14.41 -7.76 -5.14
N ALA A 75 -14.05 -8.93 -5.69
CA ALA A 75 -12.94 -9.06 -6.63
C ALA A 75 -13.19 -8.28 -7.93
N HIS A 76 -14.45 -8.01 -8.27
CA HIS A 76 -14.80 -7.17 -9.42
C HIS A 76 -14.14 -5.78 -9.36
N TRP A 77 -13.98 -5.18 -8.18
CA TRP A 77 -13.33 -3.88 -8.01
C TRP A 77 -11.88 -3.89 -8.50
N GLU A 78 -11.14 -4.96 -8.18
CA GLU A 78 -9.75 -5.12 -8.60
C GLU A 78 -9.64 -5.53 -10.07
N ILE A 79 -10.55 -6.39 -10.55
CA ILE A 79 -10.57 -6.83 -11.95
C ILE A 79 -10.78 -5.64 -12.89
N GLN A 80 -11.53 -4.60 -12.49
CA GLN A 80 -11.70 -3.38 -13.30
C GLN A 80 -10.45 -2.48 -13.37
N GLY A 81 -9.38 -2.80 -12.65
CA GLY A 81 -8.13 -2.02 -12.64
C GLY A 81 -7.50 -1.80 -14.02
N TRP A 82 -7.80 -2.64 -15.02
CA TRP A 82 -7.31 -2.45 -16.40
C TRP A 82 -7.74 -1.10 -17.02
N ILE A 83 -8.84 -0.51 -16.56
CA ILE A 83 -9.32 0.80 -17.04
C ILE A 83 -8.25 1.89 -16.78
N ILE A 84 -7.45 1.75 -15.72
CA ILE A 84 -6.35 2.68 -15.40
C ILE A 84 -5.33 2.74 -16.54
N LEU A 85 -5.10 1.65 -17.27
CA LEU A 85 -4.18 1.64 -18.42
C LEU A 85 -4.69 2.55 -19.55
N ILE A 86 -6.01 2.52 -19.79
CA ILE A 86 -6.66 3.39 -20.79
C ILE A 86 -6.60 4.85 -20.34
N LEU A 87 -6.93 5.11 -19.06
CA LEU A 87 -6.84 6.45 -18.50
C LEU A 87 -5.41 6.98 -18.55
N GLY A 88 -4.42 6.13 -18.27
CA GLY A 88 -3.00 6.44 -18.43
C GLY A 88 -2.68 6.88 -19.84
N TRP A 89 -3.09 6.10 -20.85
CA TRP A 89 -2.85 6.44 -22.25
C TRP A 89 -3.49 7.78 -22.67
N VAL A 90 -4.71 8.06 -22.21
CA VAL A 90 -5.45 9.27 -22.59
C VAL A 90 -4.97 10.52 -21.83
N PHE A 91 -4.77 10.41 -20.52
CA PHE A 91 -4.55 11.55 -19.65
C PHE A 91 -3.06 11.86 -19.40
N VAL A 92 -2.15 10.88 -19.45
CA VAL A 92 -0.70 11.14 -19.26
C VAL A 92 -0.17 12.14 -20.30
N PRO A 93 -0.47 12.04 -21.61
CA PRO A 93 -0.02 13.02 -22.59
C PRO A 93 -0.58 14.43 -22.31
N PHE A 94 -1.80 14.51 -21.78
CA PHE A 94 -2.45 15.76 -21.46
C PHE A 94 -1.81 16.43 -20.23
N TYR A 95 -1.59 15.69 -19.14
CA TYR A 95 -0.92 16.21 -17.94
C TYR A 95 0.55 16.53 -18.16
N SER A 96 1.25 15.73 -18.98
CA SER A 96 2.65 16.02 -19.30
C SER A 96 2.82 17.34 -20.05
N ARG A 97 1.84 17.77 -20.85
CA ARG A 97 1.87 19.05 -21.57
C ARG A 97 1.51 20.24 -20.69
N SER A 98 0.74 20.05 -19.63
CA SER A 98 0.32 21.14 -18.76
C SER A 98 1.41 21.60 -17.78
N MET A 99 2.53 20.85 -17.67
CA MET A 99 3.69 21.20 -16.83
C MET A 99 3.29 21.53 -15.38
N VAL A 100 2.34 20.76 -14.85
CA VAL A 100 1.87 20.80 -13.46
C VAL A 100 2.37 19.55 -12.74
N TYR A 101 2.69 19.71 -11.46
CA TYR A 101 3.23 18.62 -10.65
C TYR A 101 2.17 17.93 -9.79
N THR A 102 1.07 18.63 -9.50
CA THR A 102 -0.01 18.11 -8.65
C THR A 102 -1.40 18.36 -9.25
N MET A 103 -2.36 17.52 -8.88
CA MET A 103 -3.75 17.68 -9.33
C MET A 103 -4.39 19.01 -8.84
N PRO A 104 -4.16 19.48 -7.61
CA PRO A 104 -4.67 20.79 -7.20
C PRO A 104 -4.05 21.96 -7.99
N GLU A 105 -2.76 21.88 -8.35
CA GLU A 105 -2.12 22.87 -9.23
C GLU A 105 -2.75 22.88 -10.63
N PHE A 106 -3.08 21.70 -11.16
CA PHE A 106 -3.82 21.59 -12.42
C PHE A 106 -5.17 22.33 -12.36
N LEU A 107 -5.95 22.15 -11.28
CA LEU A 107 -7.21 22.87 -11.11
C LEU A 107 -7.02 24.37 -10.92
N GLU A 108 -5.96 24.80 -10.22
CA GLU A 108 -5.65 26.22 -10.07
C GLU A 108 -5.42 26.89 -11.42
N ARG A 109 -4.60 26.27 -12.29
CA ARG A 109 -4.34 26.80 -13.63
C ARG A 109 -5.57 26.76 -14.53
N ARG A 110 -6.46 25.79 -14.35
CA ARG A 110 -7.64 25.61 -15.20
C ARG A 110 -8.84 26.46 -14.80
N TYR A 111 -9.01 26.70 -13.50
CA TYR A 111 -10.19 27.36 -12.91
C TYR A 111 -9.78 28.56 -12.06
N ASN A 112 -9.45 28.36 -10.79
CA ASN A 112 -9.06 29.43 -9.86
C ASN A 112 -8.36 28.86 -8.59
N PRO A 113 -7.74 29.72 -7.76
CA PRO A 113 -7.09 29.30 -6.51
C PRO A 113 -8.06 28.70 -5.48
N GLN A 114 -9.34 29.07 -5.49
CA GLN A 114 -10.33 28.52 -4.57
C GLN A 114 -10.60 27.03 -4.84
N SER A 115 -10.68 26.62 -6.11
CA SER A 115 -10.83 25.21 -6.50
C SER A 115 -9.66 24.36 -6.02
N ARG A 116 -8.43 24.89 -6.06
CA ARG A 116 -7.26 24.22 -5.48
C ARG A 116 -7.41 23.98 -3.99
N THR A 117 -7.80 25.01 -3.23
CA THR A 117 -7.92 24.90 -1.77
C THR A 117 -8.99 23.89 -1.39
N ILE A 118 -10.17 23.95 -2.03
CA ILE A 118 -11.26 23.01 -1.79
C ILE A 118 -10.81 21.57 -2.09
N LEU A 119 -10.24 21.33 -3.28
CA LEU A 119 -9.77 19.98 -3.64
C LEU A 119 -8.69 19.49 -2.68
N SER A 120 -7.72 20.33 -2.32
CA SER A 120 -6.61 19.96 -1.44
C SER A 120 -7.10 19.57 -0.04
N VAL A 121 -8.01 20.37 0.53
CA VAL A 121 -8.58 20.10 1.86
C VAL A 121 -9.40 18.82 1.86
N ILE A 122 -10.30 18.66 0.89
CA ILE A 122 -11.12 17.45 0.78
C ILE A 122 -10.23 16.22 0.57
N SER A 123 -9.28 16.29 -0.36
CA SER A 123 -8.39 15.16 -0.66
C SER A 123 -7.54 14.76 0.54
N LEU A 124 -6.98 15.73 1.26
CA LEU A 124 -6.14 15.47 2.42
C LEU A 124 -6.95 14.87 3.58
N LEU A 125 -8.12 15.44 3.88
CA LEU A 125 -9.02 14.91 4.91
C LEU A 125 -9.49 13.50 4.55
N SER A 126 -9.96 13.29 3.32
CA SER A 126 -10.36 11.96 2.84
C SER A 126 -9.21 10.97 2.94
N TYR A 127 -7.99 11.33 2.51
CA TYR A 127 -6.84 10.43 2.54
C TYR A 127 -6.45 10.00 3.97
N VAL A 128 -6.49 10.93 4.91
CA VAL A 128 -6.20 10.65 6.33
C VAL A 128 -7.28 9.75 6.93
N LEU A 129 -8.56 10.08 6.70
CA LEU A 129 -9.68 9.38 7.32
C LEU A 129 -9.96 8.01 6.72
N THR A 130 -9.74 7.83 5.41
CA THR A 130 -10.04 6.55 4.75
C THR A 130 -8.79 5.70 4.63
N LYS A 131 -7.74 6.21 3.99
CA LYS A 131 -6.59 5.38 3.63
C LYS A 131 -5.64 5.19 4.80
N VAL A 132 -5.17 6.27 5.41
CA VAL A 132 -4.21 6.20 6.52
C VAL A 132 -4.82 5.48 7.72
N ALA A 133 -6.07 5.81 8.10
CA ALA A 133 -6.74 5.16 9.22
C ALA A 133 -6.90 3.64 9.02
N VAL A 134 -7.34 3.20 7.84
CA VAL A 134 -7.51 1.76 7.55
C VAL A 134 -6.17 1.06 7.48
N THR A 135 -5.15 1.65 6.85
CA THR A 135 -3.80 1.09 6.80
C THR A 135 -3.21 0.89 8.20
N VAL A 136 -3.37 1.87 9.09
CA VAL A 136 -2.87 1.83 10.47
C VAL A 136 -3.63 0.81 11.31
N TYR A 137 -4.96 0.75 11.17
CA TYR A 137 -5.79 -0.26 11.83
C TYR A 137 -5.40 -1.68 11.40
N ALA A 138 -5.31 -1.92 10.10
CA ALA A 138 -4.88 -3.20 9.53
C ALA A 138 -3.48 -3.58 10.03
N GLY A 139 -2.53 -2.64 10.02
CA GLY A 139 -1.17 -2.85 10.52
C GLY A 139 -1.12 -3.22 12.00
N GLY A 140 -1.86 -2.49 12.84
CA GLY A 140 -1.96 -2.78 14.28
C GLY A 140 -2.53 -4.18 14.56
N LEU A 141 -3.58 -4.57 13.83
CA LEU A 141 -4.19 -5.90 13.95
C LEU A 141 -3.20 -7.01 13.58
N VAL A 142 -2.45 -6.86 12.48
CA VAL A 142 -1.44 -7.83 12.04
C VAL A 142 -0.38 -8.00 13.10
N PHE A 143 0.19 -6.91 13.62
CA PHE A 143 1.22 -7.01 14.64
C PHE A 143 0.71 -7.68 15.91
N GLN A 144 -0.52 -7.37 16.36
CA GLN A 144 -1.12 -8.04 17.51
C GLN A 144 -1.27 -9.55 17.30
N GLN A 145 -1.73 -9.97 16.12
CA GLN A 145 -1.91 -11.39 15.79
C GLN A 145 -0.59 -12.13 15.60
N VAL A 146 0.38 -11.52 14.91
CA VAL A 146 1.67 -12.10 14.57
C VAL A 146 2.54 -12.29 15.80
N PHE A 147 2.60 -11.28 16.68
CA PHE A 147 3.36 -11.39 17.92
C PHE A 147 2.63 -12.17 19.02
N GLY A 148 1.31 -12.34 18.90
CA GLY A 148 0.49 -13.06 19.88
C GLY A 148 0.39 -12.36 21.24
N ILE A 149 0.72 -11.07 21.30
CA ILE A 149 0.69 -10.26 22.51
C ILE A 149 -0.63 -9.49 22.51
N LYS A 150 -1.53 -9.82 23.45
CA LYS A 150 -2.81 -9.11 23.57
C LYS A 150 -2.63 -7.76 24.24
N GLU A 151 -1.93 -7.75 25.37
CA GLU A 151 -1.66 -6.57 26.17
C GLU A 151 -0.18 -6.51 26.53
N LEU A 152 0.37 -5.31 26.49
CA LEU A 152 1.72 -5.01 26.93
C LEU A 152 1.63 -3.85 27.90
N TRP A 153 2.05 -4.07 29.16
CA TRP A 153 2.06 -3.05 30.20
C TRP A 153 0.67 -2.47 30.53
N GLY A 154 -0.36 -3.33 30.45
CA GLY A 154 -1.76 -2.95 30.73
C GLY A 154 -2.42 -2.11 29.62
N ILE A 155 -1.77 -1.97 28.47
CA ILE A 155 -2.29 -1.30 27.27
C ILE A 155 -2.45 -2.36 26.18
N ASP A 156 -3.56 -2.30 25.44
CA ASP A 156 -3.77 -3.12 24.25
C ASP A 156 -2.60 -2.94 23.27
N PHE A 157 -1.95 -4.04 22.91
CA PHE A 157 -0.80 -4.02 22.03
C PHE A 157 -1.12 -3.43 20.65
N PHE A 158 -2.39 -3.52 20.23
CA PHE A 158 -2.91 -2.85 19.04
C PHE A 158 -2.54 -1.36 18.99
N TRP A 159 -2.77 -0.59 20.08
CA TRP A 159 -2.49 0.85 20.10
C TRP A 159 -1.00 1.15 20.07
N ILE A 160 -0.21 0.35 20.78
CA ILE A 160 1.26 0.46 20.79
C ILE A 160 1.80 0.21 19.38
N ALA A 161 1.33 -0.84 18.71
CA ALA A 161 1.73 -1.20 17.36
C ALA A 161 1.27 -0.15 16.33
N ALA A 162 0.02 0.33 16.43
CA ALA A 162 -0.53 1.35 15.53
C ALA A 162 0.23 2.68 15.63
N ILE A 163 0.43 3.20 16.85
CA ILE A 163 1.18 4.45 17.07
C ILE A 163 2.65 4.27 16.70
N GLY A 164 3.26 3.13 17.05
CA GLY A 164 4.64 2.80 16.67
C GLY A 164 4.83 2.78 15.16
N LEU A 165 3.90 2.16 14.42
CA LEU A 165 3.92 2.13 12.95
C LEU A 165 3.86 3.55 12.37
N VAL A 166 2.96 4.40 12.87
CA VAL A 166 2.84 5.81 12.41
C VAL A 166 4.13 6.58 12.70
N LEU A 167 4.69 6.47 13.90
CA LEU A 167 5.90 7.19 14.29
C LEU A 167 7.11 6.75 13.45
N ILE A 168 7.33 5.44 13.30
CA ILE A 168 8.43 4.92 12.47
C ILE A 168 8.26 5.40 11.03
N THR A 169 7.04 5.31 10.50
CA THR A 169 6.73 5.76 9.14
C THR A 169 6.97 7.25 8.95
N ALA A 170 6.53 8.07 9.90
CA ALA A 170 6.74 9.51 9.88
C ALA A 170 8.24 9.86 9.93
N VAL A 171 9.01 9.22 10.81
CA VAL A 171 10.45 9.46 10.96
C VAL A 171 11.16 9.19 9.63
N TYR A 172 11.05 7.98 9.08
CA TYR A 172 11.81 7.68 7.85
C TYR A 172 11.31 8.48 6.64
N THR A 173 10.02 8.83 6.59
CA THR A 173 9.46 9.62 5.48
C THR A 173 9.95 11.07 5.54
N VAL A 174 9.97 11.68 6.73
CA VAL A 174 10.45 13.07 6.92
C VAL A 174 11.94 13.19 6.60
N PHE A 175 12.76 12.22 7.02
CA PHE A 175 14.20 12.26 6.74
C PHE A 175 14.55 11.81 5.32
N GLY A 176 13.84 10.84 4.76
CA GLY A 176 14.19 10.20 3.47
C GLY A 176 13.58 10.84 2.21
N GLY A 177 12.45 11.54 2.34
CA GLY A 177 11.73 12.13 1.21
C GLY A 177 11.14 11.10 0.22
N MET A 178 10.58 11.56 -0.90
CA MET A 178 9.92 10.64 -1.84
C MET A 178 10.87 9.67 -2.55
N LYS A 179 12.16 10.01 -2.72
CA LYS A 179 13.16 9.05 -3.19
C LYS A 179 13.21 7.82 -2.26
N SER A 180 13.26 8.03 -0.95
CA SER A 180 13.29 6.92 0.01
C SER A 180 12.02 6.07 -0.09
N VAL A 181 10.86 6.72 -0.15
CA VAL A 181 9.57 6.03 -0.30
C VAL A 181 9.50 5.21 -1.59
N LEU A 182 10.03 5.74 -2.70
CA LEU A 182 10.09 5.03 -3.98
C LEU A 182 10.95 3.76 -3.88
N TYR A 183 12.18 3.88 -3.37
CA TYR A 183 13.08 2.72 -3.25
C TYR A 183 12.56 1.66 -2.29
N THR A 184 11.97 2.06 -1.15
CA THR A 184 11.34 1.10 -0.24
C THR A 184 10.15 0.41 -0.90
N SER A 185 9.36 1.13 -1.70
CA SER A 185 8.21 0.58 -2.42
C SER A 185 8.65 -0.48 -3.44
N VAL A 186 9.67 -0.18 -4.25
CA VAL A 186 10.21 -1.12 -5.25
C VAL A 186 10.75 -2.40 -4.59
N LEU A 187 11.34 -2.31 -3.40
CA LEU A 187 11.78 -3.51 -2.65
C LEU A 187 10.60 -4.28 -2.06
N GLN A 188 9.56 -3.58 -1.60
CA GLN A 188 8.40 -4.21 -0.96
C GLN A 188 7.48 -4.89 -1.98
N THR A 189 7.36 -4.37 -3.21
CA THR A 189 6.44 -4.92 -4.22
C THR A 189 6.65 -6.42 -4.48
N PRO A 190 7.87 -6.92 -4.77
CA PRO A 190 8.08 -8.34 -5.00
C PRO A 190 7.78 -9.19 -3.75
N ILE A 191 8.12 -8.68 -2.56
CA ILE A 191 7.87 -9.39 -1.29
C ILE A 191 6.37 -9.52 -1.04
N LEU A 192 5.60 -8.46 -1.27
CA LEU A 192 4.14 -8.48 -1.17
C LEU A 192 3.54 -9.45 -2.18
N LEU A 193 3.93 -9.38 -3.45
CA LEU A 193 3.42 -10.27 -4.50
C LEU A 193 3.73 -11.74 -4.22
N LEU A 194 4.98 -12.06 -3.88
CA LEU A 194 5.39 -13.42 -3.55
C LEU A 194 4.71 -13.91 -2.26
N GLY A 195 4.60 -13.05 -1.25
CA GLY A 195 3.91 -13.35 0.00
C GLY A 195 2.44 -13.67 -0.23
N SER A 196 1.71 -12.85 -1.00
CA SER A 196 0.33 -13.09 -1.38
C SER A 196 0.17 -14.40 -2.17
N LEU A 197 1.07 -14.69 -3.11
CA LEU A 197 1.04 -15.92 -3.89
C LEU A 197 1.27 -17.16 -3.01
N ILE A 198 2.22 -17.09 -2.07
CA ILE A 198 2.48 -18.18 -1.11
C ILE A 198 1.26 -18.41 -0.22
N ILE A 199 0.65 -17.35 0.32
CA ILE A 199 -0.57 -17.45 1.14
C ILE A 199 -1.69 -18.11 0.33
N LEU A 200 -1.88 -17.72 -0.94
CA LEU A 200 -2.88 -18.32 -1.82
C LEU A 200 -2.64 -19.83 -2.00
N VAL A 201 -1.41 -20.23 -2.34
CA VAL A 201 -1.07 -21.64 -2.56
C VAL A 201 -1.23 -22.48 -1.30
N LEU A 202 -0.77 -21.96 -0.16
CA LEU A 202 -0.93 -22.64 1.13
C LEU A 202 -2.41 -22.72 1.54
N GLY A 203 -3.19 -21.67 1.29
CA GLY A 203 -4.63 -21.66 1.52
C GLY A 203 -5.36 -22.72 0.68
N PHE A 204 -5.03 -22.84 -0.61
CA PHE A 204 -5.57 -23.89 -1.46
C PHE A 204 -5.19 -25.29 -0.99
N ARG A 205 -3.94 -25.47 -0.54
CA ARG A 205 -3.48 -26.76 -0.02
C ARG A 205 -4.25 -27.17 1.23
N GLU A 206 -4.46 -26.23 2.16
CA GLU A 206 -5.21 -26.48 3.40
C GLU A 206 -6.69 -26.75 3.13
N LEU A 207 -7.27 -26.08 2.12
CA LEU A 207 -8.66 -26.28 1.70
C LEU A 207 -8.93 -27.66 1.05
N GLY A 208 -7.89 -28.36 0.59
CA GLY A 208 -8.03 -29.62 -0.14
C GLY A 208 -7.98 -29.47 -1.66
N GLY A 209 -7.57 -28.30 -2.17
CA GLY A 209 -7.36 -28.03 -3.59
C GLY A 209 -8.51 -27.30 -4.28
N TRP A 210 -8.35 -27.12 -5.59
CA TRP A 210 -9.31 -26.39 -6.43
C TRP A 210 -10.68 -27.08 -6.50
N ASP A 211 -10.70 -28.42 -6.54
CA ASP A 211 -11.95 -29.17 -6.64
C ASP A 211 -12.81 -29.04 -5.39
N GLU A 212 -12.20 -29.08 -4.20
CA GLU A 212 -12.92 -28.87 -2.95
C GLU A 212 -13.40 -27.42 -2.82
N MET A 213 -12.58 -26.45 -3.27
CA MET A 213 -13.00 -25.05 -3.35
C MET A 213 -14.25 -24.87 -4.23
N MET A 214 -14.24 -25.42 -5.44
CA MET A 214 -15.37 -25.34 -6.37
C MET A 214 -16.62 -26.04 -5.82
N LYS A 215 -16.45 -27.15 -5.12
CA LYS A 215 -17.54 -27.87 -4.46
C LYS A 215 -18.15 -27.07 -3.32
N VAL A 216 -17.32 -26.48 -2.44
CA VAL A 216 -17.78 -25.62 -1.34
C VAL A 216 -18.48 -24.38 -1.89
N CYS A 217 -17.87 -23.69 -2.86
CA CYS A 217 -18.47 -22.51 -3.48
C CYS A 217 -19.75 -22.82 -4.27
N GLY A 218 -19.84 -23.99 -4.91
CA GLY A 218 -21.03 -24.43 -5.65
C GLY A 218 -22.20 -24.84 -4.75
N ALA A 219 -21.94 -25.19 -3.49
CA ALA A 219 -22.97 -25.50 -2.49
C ALA A 219 -23.59 -24.24 -1.86
N VAL A 220 -22.95 -23.08 -1.99
CA VAL A 220 -23.44 -21.81 -1.46
C VAL A 220 -24.40 -21.18 -2.48
N THR A 221 -25.68 -21.08 -2.13
CA THR A 221 -26.67 -20.35 -2.94
C THR A 221 -26.31 -18.87 -2.97
N VAL A 222 -25.87 -18.40 -4.15
CA VAL A 222 -25.32 -17.04 -4.34
C VAL A 222 -26.38 -15.94 -4.13
N ASN A 223 -27.67 -16.27 -4.19
CA ASN A 223 -28.76 -15.37 -3.86
C ASN A 223 -30.01 -16.17 -3.44
N GLU A 224 -30.60 -15.87 -2.28
CA GLU A 224 -32.01 -16.14 -2.02
C GLU A 224 -32.83 -14.99 -2.64
N TYR A 225 -33.18 -15.13 -3.91
CA TYR A 225 -34.26 -14.35 -4.54
C TYR A 225 -35.32 -15.31 -5.07
#